data_AF-A0A4Q0SS16-F1
#
_entry.id   AF-A0A4Q0SS16-F1
#
_cell.length_a   1.000
_cell.length_b   1.000
_cell.length_c   1.000
_cell.angle_alpha   90.00
_cell.angle_beta   90.00
_cell.angle_gamma   90.00
#
_symmetry.space_group_name_H-M   'P 1'
#
loop_
_entity.id
_entity.type
_entity.pdbx_description
1 polymer ?
#
loop_
_entity_poly.entity_id
_entity_poly.type
_entity_poly.pdbx_seq_one_letter_code
_entity_poly.pdbx_strand_id
1 'polypeptide(L)'
;LGILAASLLAATIIRRLFGTAAIQRHKRPIDGINIVILLMFASAVMGDVATDLITDPLFTIAVALLAFAVYFTLLAVTTLIFRRIGTERAFAIGLMVSQRNLGLMLAATAGALPATTWLYFALTQFPIHLAPYLLMPIALRLTARAETSSGAAVNSTT
;
A
#
# COMPACT_ATOMS: atom_id res chain seq x y z
N LEU A 1 15.95 -9.27 5.25
CA LEU A 1 16.96 -8.18 5.19
C LEU A 1 17.91 -8.30 4.00
N GLY A 2 18.45 -9.50 3.70
CA GLY A 2 19.39 -9.69 2.59
C GLY A 2 18.89 -9.22 1.22
N ILE A 3 17.63 -9.49 0.86
CA ILE A 3 17.03 -9.05 -0.42
C ILE A 3 17.03 -7.52 -0.53
N LEU A 4 16.53 -6.82 0.50
CA LEU A 4 16.49 -5.35 0.51
C LEU A 4 17.89 -4.72 0.45
N ALA A 5 18.82 -5.23 1.25
CA ALA A 5 20.18 -4.73 1.30
C ALA A 5 20.89 -4.94 -0.05
N ALA A 6 20.74 -6.11 -0.66
CA ALA A 6 21.29 -6.43 -1.97
C ALA A 6 20.68 -5.54 -3.06
N SER A 7 19.35 -5.36 -3.07
CA SER A 7 18.68 -4.46 -4.02
C SER A 7 19.13 -3.00 -3.86
N LEU A 8 19.29 -2.53 -2.62
CA LEU A 8 19.77 -1.17 -2.34
C LEU A 8 21.22 -0.98 -2.80
N LEU A 9 22.09 -1.96 -2.53
CA LEU A 9 23.48 -1.96 -2.98
C LEU A 9 23.57 -1.94 -4.51
N ALA A 10 22.84 -2.84 -5.18
CA ALA A 10 22.79 -2.90 -6.63
C ALA A 10 22.28 -1.57 -7.23
N ALA A 11 21.18 -1.02 -6.68
CA ALA A 11 20.64 0.27 -7.12
C ALA A 11 21.64 1.41 -6.93
N THR A 12 22.41 1.40 -5.83
CA THR A 12 23.42 2.42 -5.54
C THR A 12 24.61 2.32 -6.50
N ILE A 13 25.08 1.11 -6.79
CA ILE A 13 26.16 0.85 -7.76
C ILE A 13 25.73 1.30 -9.16
N ILE A 14 24.54 0.90 -9.62
CA ILE A 14 24.00 1.29 -10.92
C ILE A 14 23.87 2.81 -11.04
N ARG A 15 23.37 3.49 -10.00
CA ARG A 15 23.27 4.96 -9.97
C ARG A 15 24.64 5.64 -10.05
N ARG A 16 25.67 5.06 -9.42
CA ARG A 16 27.04 5.59 -9.47
C ARG A 16 27.70 5.38 -10.83
N LEU A 17 27.44 4.25 -11.49
CA LEU A 17 28.06 3.93 -12.79
C LEU A 17 27.42 4.68 -13.97
N PHE A 18 26.10 4.79 -14.00
CA PHE A 18 25.36 5.35 -15.15
C PHE A 18 24.89 6.79 -14.95
N GLY A 19 24.94 7.30 -13.72
CA GLY A 19 24.42 8.62 -13.37
C GLY A 19 22.89 8.67 -13.34
N THR A 20 22.35 9.55 -12.49
CA THR A 20 20.89 9.70 -12.31
C THR A 20 20.19 10.18 -13.58
N ALA A 21 20.86 10.98 -14.41
CA ALA A 21 20.32 11.52 -15.67
C ALA A 21 20.04 10.44 -16.73
N ALA A 22 20.92 9.43 -16.87
CA ALA A 22 20.73 8.34 -17.82
C ALA A 22 19.59 7.40 -17.40
N ILE A 23 19.43 7.18 -16.09
CA ILE A 23 18.33 6.39 -15.52
C ILE A 23 16.99 7.08 -15.75
N GLN A 24 16.91 8.40 -15.55
CA GLN A 24 15.68 9.16 -15.82
C GLN A 24 15.28 9.10 -17.31
N ARG A 25 16.26 9.12 -18.22
CA ARG A 25 16.01 9.01 -19.67
C ARG A 25 15.40 7.66 -20.07
N HIS A 26 15.70 6.59 -19.34
CA HIS A 26 15.18 5.23 -19.57
C HIS A 26 14.13 4.79 -18.53
N LYS A 27 13.56 5.74 -17.78
CA LYS A 27 12.56 5.44 -16.73
C LYS A 27 11.36 4.67 -17.28
N ARG A 28 10.85 5.05 -18.45
CA ARG A 28 9.67 4.41 -19.08
C ARG A 28 9.88 2.90 -19.36
N PRO A 29 10.96 2.47 -20.05
CA PRO A 29 11.26 1.04 -20.20
C PRO A 29 11.40 0.28 -18.87
N ILE A 30 12.06 0.88 -17.88
CA ILE A 30 12.28 0.27 -16.55
C ILE A 30 10.94 0.06 -15.83
N ASP A 31 10.09 1.09 -15.83
CA ASP A 31 8.74 1.02 -15.27
C ASP A 31 7.91 -0.06 -16.00
N GLY A 32 8.05 -0.18 -17.32
CA GLY A 32 7.38 -1.21 -18.11
C GLY A 32 7.76 -2.64 -17.71
N ILE A 33 9.06 -2.93 -17.55
CA ILE A 33 9.52 -4.24 -17.06
C ILE A 33 8.96 -4.53 -15.66
N ASN A 34 8.99 -3.53 -14.77
CA ASN A 34 8.44 -3.68 -13.43
C ASN A 34 6.93 -3.99 -13.46
N ILE A 35 6.16 -3.34 -14.34
CA ILE A 35 4.74 -3.63 -14.52
C ILE A 35 4.51 -5.06 -15.00
N VAL A 36 5.31 -5.57 -15.95
CA VAL A 36 5.19 -6.96 -16.44
C VAL A 36 5.48 -7.96 -15.32
N ILE A 37 6.51 -7.73 -14.52
CA ILE A 37 6.85 -8.57 -13.36
C ILE A 37 5.70 -8.54 -12.34
N LEU A 38 5.17 -7.35 -12.03
CA LEU A 38 4.04 -7.19 -11.11
C LEU A 38 2.78 -7.88 -11.64
N LEU A 39 2.52 -7.81 -12.94
CA LEU A 39 1.38 -8.48 -13.56
C LEU A 39 1.49 -10.01 -13.43
N MET A 40 2.67 -10.57 -13.72
CA MET A 40 2.91 -12.00 -13.57
C MET A 40 2.72 -12.44 -12.11
N PHE A 41 3.24 -11.66 -11.17
CA PHE A 41 3.10 -11.91 -9.75
C PHE A 41 1.64 -11.84 -9.29
N ALA A 42 0.90 -10.80 -9.70
CA ALA A 42 -0.51 -10.64 -9.38
C ALA A 42 -1.34 -11.81 -9.92
N SER A 43 -1.12 -12.22 -11.18
CA SER A 43 -1.80 -13.36 -11.78
C SER A 43 -1.53 -14.67 -11.04
N ALA A 44 -0.28 -14.91 -10.63
CA ALA A 44 0.08 -16.10 -9.88
C ALA A 44 -0.60 -16.15 -8.50
N VAL A 45 -0.79 -15.00 -7.87
CA VAL A 45 -1.39 -14.87 -6.53
C VAL A 45 -2.92 -14.92 -6.59
N MET A 46 -3.53 -14.34 -7.64
CA MET A 46 -4.98 -14.26 -7.78
C MET A 46 -5.61 -15.47 -8.46
N GLY A 47 -4.81 -16.33 -9.10
CA GLY A 47 -5.30 -17.46 -9.88
C GLY A 47 -6.29 -18.34 -9.13
N ASP A 48 -6.01 -18.62 -7.86
CA ASP A 48 -6.81 -19.55 -7.05
C ASP A 48 -8.00 -18.88 -6.34
N VAL A 49 -8.01 -17.54 -6.23
CA VAL A 49 -9.03 -16.81 -5.45
C VAL A 49 -10.44 -17.06 -5.95
N ALA A 50 -10.63 -17.13 -7.28
CA ALA A 50 -11.94 -17.40 -7.87
C ALA A 50 -12.41 -18.83 -7.56
N THR A 51 -11.50 -19.80 -7.62
CA THR A 51 -11.77 -21.21 -7.30
C THR A 51 -12.09 -21.37 -5.81
N ASP A 52 -11.32 -20.71 -4.94
CA ASP A 52 -11.53 -20.70 -3.49
C ASP A 52 -12.88 -20.09 -3.12
N LEU A 53 -13.29 -19.01 -3.80
CA LEU A 53 -14.59 -18.38 -3.60
C LEU A 53 -15.76 -19.30 -3.99
N ILE A 54 -15.59 -20.15 -5.00
CA ILE A 54 -16.63 -21.10 -5.43
C ILE A 54 -16.67 -22.32 -4.50
N THR A 55 -15.50 -22.79 -4.07
CA THR A 55 -15.35 -24.04 -3.31
C THR A 55 -15.66 -23.85 -1.83
N ASP A 56 -15.17 -22.75 -1.23
CA ASP A 56 -15.46 -22.36 0.15
C ASP A 56 -15.73 -20.84 0.25
N PRO A 57 -16.95 -20.41 -0.15
CA PRO A 57 -17.31 -18.99 -0.17
C PRO A 57 -17.30 -18.37 1.22
N LEU A 58 -17.73 -19.11 2.24
CA LEU A 58 -17.82 -18.59 3.60
C LEU A 58 -16.44 -18.30 4.17
N PHE A 59 -15.49 -19.24 4.02
CA PHE A 59 -14.12 -19.02 4.44
C PHE A 59 -13.47 -17.87 3.68
N THR A 60 -13.62 -17.83 2.35
CA THR A 60 -13.05 -16.78 1.50
C THR A 60 -13.58 -15.39 1.88
N ILE A 61 -14.89 -15.25 2.12
CA ILE A 61 -15.51 -14.00 2.57
C ILE A 61 -15.01 -13.63 3.98
N ALA A 62 -14.92 -14.59 4.90
CA ALA A 62 -14.40 -14.33 6.25
C ALA A 62 -12.95 -13.80 6.21
N VAL A 63 -12.09 -14.39 5.37
CA VAL A 63 -10.71 -13.93 5.18
C VAL A 63 -10.68 -12.54 4.53
N ALA A 64 -11.56 -12.25 3.57
CA ALA A 64 -11.67 -10.93 2.96
C ALA A 64 -12.08 -9.88 3.99
N LEU A 65 -13.13 -10.16 4.78
CA LEU A 65 -13.57 -9.28 5.86
C LEU A 65 -12.48 -9.05 6.90
N LEU A 66 -11.74 -10.10 7.26
CA LEU A 66 -10.57 -9.99 8.14
C LEU A 66 -9.50 -9.07 7.54
N ALA A 67 -9.20 -9.19 6.25
CA ALA A 67 -8.24 -8.33 5.57
C ALA A 67 -8.65 -6.84 5.62
N PHE A 68 -9.92 -6.54 5.34
CA PHE A 68 -10.48 -5.19 5.49
C PHE A 68 -10.45 -4.71 6.95
N ALA A 69 -10.84 -5.55 7.90
CA ALA A 69 -10.84 -5.22 9.32
C ALA A 69 -9.43 -4.87 9.81
N VAL A 70 -8.43 -5.67 9.46
CA VAL A 70 -7.02 -5.41 9.79
C VAL A 70 -6.55 -4.10 9.16
N TYR A 71 -6.87 -3.86 7.89
CA TYR A 71 -6.50 -2.63 7.19
C TYR A 71 -7.09 -1.38 7.88
N PHE A 72 -8.40 -1.37 8.13
CA PHE A 72 -9.07 -0.23 8.75
C PHE A 72 -8.67 -0.05 10.21
N THR A 73 -8.40 -1.14 10.94
CA THR A 73 -7.89 -1.06 12.31
C THR A 73 -6.53 -0.38 12.32
N LEU A 74 -5.60 -0.78 11.44
CA LEU A 74 -4.28 -0.14 11.34
C LEU A 74 -4.41 1.34 10.99
N LEU A 75 -5.25 1.67 10.01
CA LEU A 75 -5.52 3.05 9.61
C LEU A 75 -6.06 3.87 10.78
N ALA A 76 -7.14 3.41 11.41
CA ALA A 76 -7.83 4.12 12.48
C ALA A 76 -6.94 4.29 13.72
N VAL A 77 -6.27 3.22 14.15
CA VAL A 77 -5.37 3.25 15.31
C VAL A 77 -4.22 4.22 15.06
N THR A 78 -3.57 4.14 13.89
CA THR A 78 -2.46 5.03 13.54
C THR A 78 -2.93 6.47 13.47
N THR A 79 -4.04 6.75 12.78
CA THR A 79 -4.59 8.10 12.69
C THR A 79 -5.00 8.65 14.05
N LEU A 80 -5.56 7.83 14.95
CA LEU A 80 -5.93 8.26 16.30
C LEU A 80 -4.71 8.60 17.16
N ILE A 81 -3.67 7.77 17.11
CA ILE A 81 -2.39 8.00 17.82
C ILE A 81 -1.77 9.33 17.36
N PHE A 82 -1.74 9.58 16.06
CA PHE A 82 -1.10 10.77 15.48
C PHE A 82 -2.01 11.99 15.37
N ARG A 83 -3.26 11.92 15.85
CA ARG A 83 -4.26 13.00 15.72
C ARG A 83 -3.79 14.35 16.27
N ARG A 84 -2.88 14.34 17.25
CA ARG A 84 -2.30 15.57 17.84
C ARG A 84 -1.41 16.39 16.90
N ILE A 85 -0.91 15.79 15.80
CA ILE A 85 -0.02 16.45 14.83
C ILE A 85 -0.83 17.14 13.70
N GLY A 86 -2.16 17.00 13.72
CA GLY A 86 -3.08 17.51 12.70
C GLY A 86 -3.74 16.37 11.92
N THR A 87 -5.04 16.50 11.67
CA THR A 87 -5.87 15.44 11.09
C THR A 87 -5.38 14.97 9.73
N GLU A 88 -4.93 15.88 8.86
CA GLU A 88 -4.41 15.57 7.53
C GLU A 88 -3.13 14.71 7.61
N ARG A 89 -2.15 15.13 8.42
CA ARG A 89 -0.89 14.41 8.60
C ARG A 89 -1.12 13.05 9.27
N ALA A 90 -1.97 13.00 10.29
CA ALA A 90 -2.33 11.77 10.98
C ALA A 90 -3.01 10.76 10.04
N PHE A 91 -3.85 11.26 9.12
CA PHE A 91 -4.50 10.44 8.11
C PHE A 91 -3.52 9.93 7.06
N ALA A 92 -2.62 10.79 6.57
CA ALA A 92 -1.56 10.40 5.64
C ALA A 92 -0.64 9.32 6.22
N ILE A 93 -0.20 9.49 7.48
CA ILE A 93 0.61 8.48 8.19
C ILE A 93 -0.17 7.16 8.34
N GLY A 94 -1.45 7.25 8.72
CA GLY A 94 -2.32 6.08 8.83
C GLY A 94 -2.46 5.32 7.51
N LEU A 95 -2.65 6.02 6.39
CA LEU A 95 -2.67 5.42 5.06
C LEU A 95 -1.32 4.78 4.71
N MET A 96 -0.20 5.48 4.94
CA MET A 96 1.13 4.94 4.67
C MET A 96 1.41 3.64 5.43
N VAL A 97 1.01 3.57 6.71
CA VAL A 97 1.19 2.37 7.55
C VAL A 97 0.29 1.22 7.09
N SER A 98 -0.92 1.54 6.62
CA SER A 98 -1.88 0.52 6.18
C SER A 98 -1.54 -0.09 4.82
N GLN A 99 -0.78 0.64 3.99
CA GLN A 99 -0.33 0.23 2.66
C GLN A 99 0.97 -0.62 2.72
N ARG A 100 0.91 -1.76 3.41
CA ARG A 100 2.06 -2.65 3.58
C ARG A 100 2.41 -3.38 2.28
N ASN A 101 3.71 -3.47 1.95
CA ASN A 101 4.19 -4.32 0.87
C ASN A 101 4.28 -5.78 1.34
N LEU A 102 3.16 -6.48 1.26
CA LEU A 102 3.08 -7.88 1.65
C LEU A 102 3.85 -8.81 0.67
N GLY A 103 4.09 -8.40 -0.58
CA GLY A 103 4.90 -9.17 -1.54
C GLY A 103 6.37 -9.28 -1.09
N LEU A 104 6.91 -8.23 -0.48
CA LEU A 104 8.21 -8.26 0.16
C LEU A 104 8.23 -9.17 1.41
N MET A 105 7.13 -9.20 2.17
CA MET A 105 7.01 -10.10 3.32
C MET A 105 7.02 -11.57 2.85
N LEU A 106 6.29 -11.87 1.78
CA LEU A 106 6.27 -13.19 1.16
C LEU A 106 7.67 -13.62 0.67
N ALA A 107 8.37 -12.72 -0.03
CA ALA A 107 9.74 -12.97 -0.49
C ALA A 107 10.69 -13.25 0.69
N ALA A 108 10.50 -12.58 1.83
CA ALA A 108 11.30 -12.84 3.03
C ALA A 108 11.01 -14.21 3.67
N THR A 109 9.82 -14.77 3.47
CA THR A 109 9.43 -16.11 3.95
C THR A 109 9.78 -17.24 2.97
N ALA A 110 10.41 -16.92 1.83
CA ALA A 110 10.75 -17.88 0.77
C ALA A 110 9.58 -18.76 0.29
N GLY A 111 8.34 -18.26 0.41
CA GLY A 111 7.13 -19.00 0.03
C GLY A 111 6.76 -20.15 0.96
N ALA A 112 7.44 -20.31 2.11
CA ALA A 112 7.14 -21.33 3.12
C ALA A 112 5.92 -20.96 3.98
N LEU A 113 4.80 -20.64 3.34
CA LEU A 113 3.56 -20.23 4.00
C LEU A 113 2.43 -21.23 3.69
N PRO A 114 1.53 -21.49 4.66
CA PRO A 114 0.33 -22.29 4.42
C PRO A 114 -0.54 -21.71 3.31
N ALA A 115 -1.30 -22.56 2.60
CA ALA A 115 -2.19 -22.14 1.52
C ALA A 115 -3.18 -21.04 1.93
N THR A 116 -3.70 -21.08 3.16
CA THR A 116 -4.58 -20.04 3.70
C THR A 116 -3.94 -18.65 3.78
N THR A 117 -2.61 -18.59 3.94
CA THR A 117 -1.88 -17.31 3.98
C THR A 117 -1.73 -16.71 2.59
N TRP A 118 -1.68 -17.54 1.54
CA TRP A 118 -1.72 -17.09 0.16
C TRP A 118 -3.07 -16.47 -0.20
N LEU A 119 -4.18 -17.10 0.22
CA LEU A 119 -5.52 -16.53 0.07
C LEU A 119 -5.66 -15.19 0.81
N TYR A 120 -5.18 -15.11 2.06
CA TYR A 120 -5.13 -13.84 2.79
C TYR A 120 -4.30 -12.79 2.05
N PHE A 121 -3.12 -13.15 1.54
CA PHE A 121 -2.25 -12.26 0.79
C PHE A 121 -2.94 -11.71 -0.48
N ALA A 122 -3.63 -12.58 -1.22
CA ALA A 122 -4.41 -12.17 -2.37
C ALA A 122 -5.57 -11.23 -1.95
N LEU A 123 -6.35 -11.62 -0.94
CA LEU A 123 -7.51 -10.84 -0.51
C LEU A 123 -7.15 -9.49 0.11
N THR A 124 -5.96 -9.34 0.71
CA THR A 124 -5.47 -8.04 1.19
C THR A 124 -5.15 -7.04 0.08
N GLN A 125 -5.00 -7.48 -1.17
CA GLN A 125 -4.83 -6.54 -2.28
C GLN A 125 -6.10 -5.70 -2.49
N PHE A 126 -7.29 -6.23 -2.21
CA PHE A 126 -8.54 -5.48 -2.34
C PHE A 126 -8.58 -4.23 -1.45
N PRO A 127 -8.44 -4.30 -0.11
CA PRO A 127 -8.41 -3.10 0.71
C PRO A 127 -7.26 -2.16 0.33
N ILE A 128 -6.10 -2.69 -0.06
CA ILE A 128 -4.96 -1.87 -0.49
C ILE A 128 -5.32 -1.00 -1.70
N HIS A 129 -6.00 -1.57 -2.69
CA HIS A 129 -6.36 -0.84 -3.91
C HIS A 129 -7.66 -0.06 -3.77
N LEU A 130 -8.70 -0.61 -3.14
CA LEU A 130 -10.02 0.02 -3.04
C LEU A 130 -10.10 1.08 -1.93
N ALA A 131 -9.50 0.85 -0.76
CA ALA A 131 -9.69 1.75 0.37
C ALA A 131 -9.18 3.18 0.11
N PRO A 132 -8.03 3.42 -0.57
CA PRO A 132 -7.61 4.78 -0.91
C PRO A 132 -8.63 5.52 -1.79
N TYR A 133 -9.24 4.83 -2.76
CA TYR A 133 -10.30 5.42 -3.59
C TYR A 133 -11.56 5.75 -2.78
N LEU A 134 -11.98 4.84 -1.89
CA LEU A 134 -13.12 5.07 -1.00
C LEU A 134 -12.88 6.21 0.00
N LEU A 135 -11.63 6.40 0.41
CA LEU A 135 -11.23 7.38 1.41
C LEU A 135 -10.81 8.74 0.81
N MET A 136 -10.52 8.81 -0.49
CA MET A 136 -10.22 10.04 -1.22
C MET A 136 -11.24 11.18 -0.97
N PRO A 137 -12.58 10.96 -1.01
CA PRO A 137 -13.54 12.04 -0.71
C PRO A 137 -13.44 12.54 0.74
N ILE A 138 -13.10 11.67 1.68
CA ILE A 138 -12.91 12.04 3.09
C ILE A 138 -11.63 12.85 3.24
N ALA A 139 -10.55 12.40 2.59
CA ALA A 139 -9.28 13.13 2.57
C ALA A 139 -9.45 14.56 2.04
N LEU A 140 -10.13 14.71 0.90
CA LEU A 140 -10.42 16.02 0.29
C LEU A 140 -11.26 16.95 1.18
N ARG A 141 -12.25 16.40 1.91
CA ARG A 141 -13.05 17.18 2.86
C ARG A 141 -12.24 17.64 4.07
N LEU A 142 -11.30 16.82 4.54
CA LEU A 142 -10.45 17.15 5.67
C LEU A 142 -9.42 18.23 5.32
N THR A 143 -8.84 18.19 4.11
CA THR A 143 -7.95 19.26 3.61
C THR A 143 -8.71 20.56 3.37
N ALA A 144 -9.88 20.53 2.71
CA ALA A 144 -10.69 21.74 2.48
C ALA A 144 -11.11 22.45 3.78
N ARG A 145 -11.36 21.68 4.85
CA ARG A 145 -11.70 22.22 6.18
C ARG A 145 -10.49 22.82 6.89
N ALA A 146 -9.29 22.28 6.67
CA ALA A 146 -8.05 22.84 7.20
C ALA A 146 -7.74 24.21 6.57
N GLU A 147 -7.87 24.35 5.24
CA GLU A 147 -7.64 25.62 4.54
C GLU A 147 -8.61 26.72 4.97
N THR A 148 -9.90 26.40 5.11
CA THR A 148 -10.92 27.36 5.60
C THR A 148 -10.65 27.80 7.04
N SER A 149 -10.21 26.90 7.92
CA SER A 149 -9.84 27.26 9.31
C SER A 149 -8.57 28.12 9.40
N SER A 150 -7.59 27.89 8.53
CA SER A 150 -6.38 28.71 8.46
C SER A 150 -6.65 30.10 7.88
N GLY A 151 -7.54 30.20 6.88
CA GLY A 151 -7.94 31.50 6.30
C GLY A 151 -8.76 32.36 7.26
N ALA A 152 -9.64 31.76 8.06
CA ALA A 152 -10.40 32.49 9.08
C ALA A 152 -9.51 33.05 10.21
N ALA A 153 -8.47 32.30 10.61
CA ALA A 153 -7.51 32.77 11.62
C ALA A 153 -6.66 33.94 11.12
N VAL A 154 -6.28 33.97 9.84
CA VAL A 154 -5.50 35.07 9.24
C VAL A 154 -6.33 36.36 9.10
N ASN A 155 -7.61 36.25 8.75
CA ASN A 155 -8.49 37.41 8.61
C ASN A 155 -8.95 38.02 9.94
N SER A 156 -8.76 37.34 11.07
CA SER A 156 -9.15 37.84 12.40
C SER A 156 -8.07 38.71 13.07
N THR A 157 -6.91 38.86 12.43
CA THR A 157 -5.74 39.63 12.91
C THR A 157 -5.51 40.94 12.15
N THR A 158 -6.48 41.39 11.36
CA THR A 158 -6.48 42.70 10.67
C THR A 158 -7.69 43.49 11.14
#